data_AF-A0A220ITA7-F1
#
_entry.id   AF-A0A220ITA7-F1
#
_cell.length_a   1.000
_cell.length_b   1.000
_cell.length_c   1.000
_cell.angle_alpha   90.00
_cell.angle_beta   90.00
_cell.angle_gamma   90.00
#
_symmetry.space_group_name_H-M   'P 1'
#
loop_
_entity.id
_entity.type
_entity.pdbx_description
1 polymer ?
#
loop_
_entity_poly.entity_id
_entity_poly.type
_entity_poly.pdbx_seq_one_letter_code
_entity_poly.pdbx_strand_id
1 'polypeptide(L)'
;MKLSKSQKQHAIEQMHELMRMHPLDDDGMAERWLDAEGVLDSYVRAAEERTADLPSRLQLAEACFYLISAVGLIRDDDNIQLVAELLTPEFGIELYGLLPRIKRLMNEALDKLAELAVAEAKVDDSSPTADFDLF
;
A
#
# COMPACT_ATOMS: atom_id res chain seq x y z
N MET A 1 10.78 -18.80 -6.62
CA MET A 1 11.25 -19.15 -5.25
C MET A 1 10.17 -18.72 -4.27
N LYS A 2 9.98 -19.40 -3.14
CA LYS A 2 9.02 -19.00 -2.09
C LYS A 2 9.79 -18.73 -0.80
N LEU A 3 9.38 -17.72 -0.04
CA LEU A 3 9.96 -17.43 1.29
C LEU A 3 9.82 -18.66 2.20
N SER A 4 10.85 -18.90 3.03
CA SER A 4 10.78 -19.92 4.08
C SER A 4 9.76 -19.52 5.15
N LYS A 5 9.35 -20.48 6.00
CA LYS A 5 8.42 -20.20 7.10
C LYS A 5 8.98 -19.14 8.08
N SER A 6 10.27 -19.20 8.40
CA SER A 6 10.91 -18.23 9.30
C SER A 6 10.99 -16.83 8.66
N GLN A 7 11.29 -16.75 7.37
CA GLN A 7 11.34 -15.48 6.64
C GLN A 7 9.97 -14.81 6.56
N LYS A 8 8.92 -15.59 6.27
CA LYS A 8 7.54 -15.08 6.30
C LYS A 8 7.15 -14.55 7.68
N GLN A 9 7.46 -15.30 8.72
CA GLN A 9 7.18 -14.90 10.09
C GLN A 9 7.89 -13.59 10.45
N HIS A 10 9.18 -13.48 10.11
CA HIS A 10 9.95 -12.28 10.36
C HIS A 10 9.42 -11.05 9.59
N ALA A 11 9.02 -11.23 8.33
CA ALA A 11 8.41 -10.16 7.55
C ALA A 11 7.07 -9.69 8.14
N ILE A 12 6.25 -10.61 8.64
CA ILE A 12 4.99 -10.28 9.34
C ILE A 12 5.26 -9.51 10.63
N GLU A 13 6.31 -9.87 11.38
CA GLU A 13 6.72 -9.14 12.58
C GLU A 13 7.12 -7.70 12.26
N GLN A 14 7.87 -7.50 11.18
CA GLN A 14 8.22 -6.15 10.69
C GLN A 14 6.98 -5.36 10.25
N MET A 15 6.02 -5.96 9.55
CA MET A 15 4.74 -5.31 9.20
C MET A 15 3.97 -4.86 10.45
N HIS A 16 3.90 -5.71 11.49
CA HIS A 16 3.26 -5.34 12.75
C HIS A 16 4.00 -4.20 13.47
N GLU A 17 5.33 -4.16 13.37
CA GLU A 17 6.13 -3.07 13.92
C GLU A 17 5.83 -1.75 13.18
N LEU A 18 5.74 -1.76 11.85
CA LEU A 18 5.35 -0.60 11.04
C LEU A 18 3.97 -0.04 11.45
N MET A 19 2.98 -0.91 11.69
CA MET A 19 1.67 -0.50 12.19
C MET A 19 1.72 0.10 13.60
N ARG A 20 2.65 -0.37 14.45
CA ARG A 20 2.78 0.14 15.82
C ARG A 20 3.46 1.50 15.86
N MET A 21 4.49 1.71 15.03
CA MET A 21 5.23 2.96 14.97
C MET A 21 4.41 4.09 14.32
N HIS A 22 3.56 3.73 13.36
CA HIS A 22 2.72 4.67 12.64
C HIS A 22 1.28 4.15 12.66
N PRO A 23 0.52 4.48 13.73
CA PRO A 23 -0.89 4.17 13.80
C PRO A 23 -1.60 4.73 12.57
N LEU A 24 -2.41 3.88 11.93
CA LEU A 24 -3.19 4.25 10.75
C LEU A 24 -4.49 4.92 11.21
N ASP A 25 -4.40 6.06 11.89
CA ASP A 25 -5.55 6.96 12.04
C ASP A 25 -5.84 7.66 10.71
N ASP A 26 -7.05 8.20 10.54
CA ASP A 26 -7.51 8.69 9.23
C ASP A 26 -6.58 9.79 8.66
N ASP A 27 -6.08 10.68 9.52
CA ASP A 27 -5.14 11.74 9.14
C ASP A 27 -3.75 11.18 8.80
N GLY A 28 -3.21 10.27 9.61
CA GLY A 28 -1.92 9.63 9.37
C GLY A 28 -1.93 8.73 8.14
N MET A 29 -3.06 8.12 7.81
CA MET A 29 -3.21 7.25 6.64
C MET A 29 -3.14 8.05 5.33
N ALA A 30 -3.75 9.24 5.28
CA ALA A 30 -3.71 10.11 4.11
C ALA A 30 -2.29 10.62 3.81
N GLU A 31 -1.55 11.06 4.83
CA GLU A 31 -0.15 11.49 4.66
C GLU A 31 0.72 10.33 4.17
N ARG A 32 0.56 9.15 4.78
CA ARG A 32 1.31 7.94 4.40
C ARG A 32 0.98 7.42 3.02
N TRP A 33 -0.27 7.61 2.57
CA TRP A 33 -0.65 7.33 1.20
C TRP A 33 0.15 8.19 0.22
N LEU A 34 0.20 9.50 0.44
CA LEU A 34 0.92 10.43 -0.43
C LEU A 34 2.42 10.15 -0.47
N ASP A 35 3.03 9.88 0.69
CA ASP A 35 4.43 9.47 0.78
C ASP A 35 4.69 8.18 0.00
N ALA A 36 3.84 7.17 0.20
CA ALA A 36 3.95 5.88 -0.47
C ALA A 36 3.80 6.03 -1.98
N GLU A 37 2.81 6.78 -2.45
CA GLU A 37 2.59 7.06 -3.87
C GLU A 37 3.80 7.75 -4.49
N GLY A 38 4.37 8.76 -3.83
CA GLY A 38 5.57 9.44 -4.31
C GLY A 38 6.80 8.54 -4.43
N VAL A 39 7.01 7.64 -3.45
CA VAL A 39 8.10 6.65 -3.51
C VAL A 39 7.91 5.67 -4.67
N LEU A 40 6.69 5.15 -4.85
CA LEU A 40 6.40 4.18 -5.89
C LEU A 40 6.45 4.80 -7.29
N ASP A 41 5.99 6.03 -7.47
CA ASP A 41 6.10 6.76 -8.74
C ASP A 41 7.57 7.02 -9.11
N SER A 42 8.37 7.49 -8.15
CA SER A 42 9.81 7.67 -8.32
C SER A 42 10.51 6.37 -8.74
N TYR A 43 10.16 5.26 -8.09
CA TYR A 43 10.65 3.94 -8.46
C TYR A 43 10.23 3.54 -9.88
N VAL A 44 8.95 3.72 -10.24
CA VAL A 44 8.45 3.35 -11.57
C VAL A 44 9.22 4.11 -12.65
N ARG A 45 9.38 5.43 -12.48
CA ARG A 45 10.16 6.26 -13.41
C ARG A 45 11.61 5.79 -13.52
N ALA A 46 12.30 5.62 -12.38
CA ALA A 46 13.69 5.18 -12.36
C ALA A 46 13.87 3.78 -12.97
N ALA A 47 12.92 2.87 -12.74
CA ALA A 47 12.95 1.51 -13.27
C ALA A 47 12.69 1.48 -14.79
N GLU A 48 11.78 2.31 -15.30
CA GLU A 48 11.50 2.44 -16.74
C GLU A 48 12.67 3.08 -17.50
N GLU A 49 13.25 4.14 -16.94
CA GLU A 49 14.41 4.84 -17.48
C GLU A 49 15.72 4.07 -17.26
N ARG A 50 15.68 2.98 -16.46
CA ARG A 50 16.84 2.18 -16.05
C ARG A 50 17.95 3.00 -15.39
N THR A 51 17.56 3.93 -14.53
CA THR A 51 18.49 4.77 -13.76
C THR A 51 18.86 4.10 -12.45
N ALA A 52 20.04 4.42 -11.93
CA ALA A 52 20.50 3.91 -10.64
C ALA A 52 19.83 4.60 -9.43
N ASP A 53 18.95 5.59 -9.68
CA ASP A 53 18.26 6.38 -8.64
C ASP A 53 17.02 5.65 -8.12
N LEU A 54 17.19 4.36 -7.77
CA LEU A 54 16.11 3.55 -7.23
C LEU A 54 15.97 3.81 -5.72
N PRO A 55 14.73 3.93 -5.21
CA PRO A 55 14.48 3.90 -3.78
C PRO A 55 15.05 2.64 -3.14
N SER A 56 15.43 2.73 -1.87
CA SER A 56 15.90 1.56 -1.14
C SER A 56 14.80 0.50 -1.05
N ARG A 57 15.22 -0.75 -0.91
CA ARG A 57 14.31 -1.89 -0.75
C ARG A 57 13.33 -1.70 0.42
N LEU A 58 13.80 -1.14 1.53
CA LEU A 58 12.98 -0.86 2.70
C LEU A 58 11.92 0.21 2.40
N GLN A 59 12.30 1.30 1.74
CA GLN A 59 11.36 2.35 1.32
C GLN A 59 10.28 1.79 0.39
N LEU A 60 10.64 0.91 -0.55
CA LEU A 60 9.66 0.22 -1.40
C LEU A 60 8.73 -0.68 -0.59
N ALA A 61 9.27 -1.40 0.39
CA ALA A 61 8.50 -2.29 1.25
C ALA A 61 7.45 -1.52 2.05
N GLU A 62 7.87 -0.43 2.70
CA GLU A 62 7.01 0.45 3.49
C GLU A 62 5.95 1.12 2.62
N ALA A 63 6.34 1.67 1.47
CA ALA A 63 5.39 2.29 0.54
C ALA A 63 4.34 1.29 0.06
N CYS A 64 4.75 0.08 -0.37
CA CYS A 64 3.81 -0.98 -0.76
C CYS A 64 2.90 -1.36 0.42
N PHE A 65 3.44 -1.46 1.63
CA PHE A 65 2.70 -1.83 2.83
C PHE A 65 1.61 -0.81 3.18
N TYR A 66 1.95 0.49 3.20
CA TYR A 66 0.99 1.54 3.51
C TYR A 66 -0.10 1.63 2.43
N LEU A 67 0.27 1.54 1.16
CA LEU A 67 -0.68 1.56 0.05
C LEU A 67 -1.74 0.46 0.19
N ILE A 68 -1.32 -0.79 0.43
CA ILE A 68 -2.27 -1.91 0.55
C ILE A 68 -3.06 -1.89 1.86
N SER A 69 -2.50 -1.31 2.92
CA SER A 69 -3.17 -1.20 4.20
C SER A 69 -4.31 -0.17 4.12
N ALA A 70 -4.05 0.98 3.50
CA ALA A 70 -5.01 2.08 3.36
C ALA A 70 -6.33 1.66 2.70
N VAL A 71 -6.24 0.84 1.66
CA VAL A 71 -7.39 0.42 0.85
C VAL A 71 -7.83 -1.01 1.10
N GLY A 72 -7.33 -1.66 2.17
CA GLY A 72 -7.72 -3.01 2.56
C GLY A 72 -7.22 -4.14 1.65
N LEU A 73 -6.29 -3.86 0.72
CA LEU A 73 -5.62 -4.85 -0.13
C LEU A 73 -4.62 -5.74 0.63
N ILE A 74 -4.35 -5.45 1.90
CA ILE A 74 -3.53 -6.30 2.78
C ILE A 74 -4.08 -7.73 2.93
N ARG A 75 -5.33 -8.00 2.53
CA ARG A 75 -5.90 -9.36 2.55
C ARG A 75 -5.53 -10.20 1.31
N ASP A 76 -4.92 -9.58 0.31
CA ASP A 76 -4.46 -10.26 -0.90
C ASP A 76 -3.08 -10.89 -0.66
N ASP A 77 -3.00 -12.20 -0.86
CA ASP A 77 -1.79 -12.99 -0.63
C ASP A 77 -0.63 -12.56 -1.53
N ASP A 78 -0.88 -12.14 -2.78
CA ASP A 78 0.18 -11.69 -3.70
C ASP A 78 0.78 -10.36 -3.22
N ASN A 79 -0.07 -9.47 -2.72
CA ASN A 79 0.31 -8.15 -2.23
C ASN A 79 1.09 -8.25 -0.92
N ILE A 80 0.63 -9.06 0.04
CA ILE A 80 1.43 -9.40 1.23
C ILE A 80 2.73 -10.08 0.84
N GLN A 81 2.71 -11.00 -0.12
CA GLN A 81 3.91 -11.71 -0.54
C GLN A 81 4.93 -10.73 -1.14
N LEU A 82 4.52 -9.72 -1.92
CA LEU A 82 5.42 -8.68 -2.43
C LEU A 82 6.08 -7.89 -1.29
N VAL A 83 5.30 -7.45 -0.31
CA VAL A 83 5.84 -6.69 0.84
C VAL A 83 6.76 -7.57 1.66
N ALA A 84 6.37 -8.82 1.96
CA ALA A 84 7.18 -9.74 2.75
C ALA A 84 8.51 -10.08 2.07
N GLU A 85 8.44 -10.22 0.75
CA GLU A 85 9.60 -10.34 -0.09
C GLU A 85 10.50 -9.13 0.06
N LEU A 86 10.00 -7.90 -0.15
CA LEU A 86 10.77 -6.67 0.04
C LEU A 86 11.36 -6.52 1.46
N LEU A 87 10.66 -6.94 2.51
CA LEU A 87 11.16 -6.91 3.90
C LEU A 87 12.18 -8.00 4.24
N THR A 88 12.47 -8.93 3.32
CA THR A 88 13.43 -10.02 3.54
C THR A 88 14.68 -9.85 2.68
N PRO A 89 15.73 -9.14 3.12
CA PRO A 89 16.91 -8.83 2.29
C PRO A 89 17.59 -10.06 1.68
N GLU A 90 17.62 -11.16 2.44
CA GLU A 90 18.18 -12.47 2.04
C GLU A 90 17.45 -13.09 0.84
N PHE A 91 16.19 -12.69 0.63
CA PHE A 91 15.44 -13.08 -0.53
C PHE A 91 15.92 -12.19 -1.69
N GLY A 92 16.90 -12.69 -2.44
CA GLY A 92 17.64 -11.95 -3.48
C GLY A 92 16.78 -11.53 -4.67
N ILE A 93 15.96 -10.50 -4.49
CA ILE A 93 15.12 -9.91 -5.52
C ILE A 93 15.89 -8.83 -6.26
N GLU A 94 15.77 -8.86 -7.57
CA GLU A 94 16.23 -7.82 -8.45
C GLU A 94 15.18 -6.70 -8.53
N LEU A 95 15.57 -5.47 -8.15
CA LEU A 95 14.62 -4.36 -7.99
C LEU A 95 13.95 -3.96 -9.31
N TYR A 96 14.63 -4.03 -10.46
CA TYR A 96 13.98 -3.71 -11.75
C TYR A 96 12.91 -4.74 -12.13
N GLY A 97 13.12 -6.02 -11.78
CA GLY A 97 12.15 -7.10 -11.99
C GLY A 97 10.83 -6.94 -11.21
N LEU A 98 10.76 -6.01 -10.25
CA LEU A 98 9.53 -5.72 -9.51
C LEU A 98 8.56 -4.79 -10.24
N LEU A 99 9.01 -4.10 -11.30
CA LEU A 99 8.24 -3.09 -12.01
C LEU A 99 6.82 -3.53 -12.39
N PRO A 100 6.59 -4.70 -13.04
CA PRO A 100 5.23 -5.12 -13.38
C PRO A 100 4.35 -5.37 -12.16
N ARG A 101 4.92 -5.86 -11.04
CA ARG A 101 4.16 -6.13 -9.81
C ARG A 101 3.80 -4.85 -9.08
N ILE A 102 4.73 -3.90 -9.00
CA ILE A 102 4.48 -2.60 -8.37
C ILE A 102 3.45 -1.80 -9.17
N LYS A 103 3.52 -1.77 -10.52
CA LYS A 103 2.49 -1.14 -11.34
C LYS A 103 1.11 -1.75 -11.16
N ARG A 104 1.03 -3.08 -11.10
CA ARG A 104 -0.23 -3.79 -10.83
C ARG A 104 -0.81 -3.37 -9.48
N LEU A 105 0.01 -3.39 -8.43
CA LEU A 105 -0.37 -2.98 -7.08
C LEU A 105 -0.85 -1.53 -7.02
N MET A 106 -0.16 -0.60 -7.68
CA MET A 106 -0.59 0.81 -7.74
C MET A 106 -1.95 0.97 -8.42
N ASN A 107 -2.17 0.30 -9.54
CA ASN A 107 -3.46 0.35 -10.24
C ASN A 107 -4.59 -0.24 -9.38
N GLU A 108 -4.38 -1.42 -8.78
CA GLU A 108 -5.35 -2.06 -7.89
C GLU A 108 -5.69 -1.15 -6.68
N ALA A 109 -4.69 -0.47 -6.13
CA ALA A 109 -4.89 0.42 -5.00
C ALA A 109 -5.67 1.68 -5.38
N LEU A 110 -5.39 2.27 -6.56
CA LEU A 110 -6.15 3.40 -7.09
C LEU A 110 -7.61 3.02 -7.38
N ASP A 111 -7.84 1.85 -7.97
CA ASP A 111 -9.19 1.33 -8.21
C ASP A 111 -9.96 1.18 -6.89
N LYS A 112 -9.33 0.60 -5.87
CA LYS A 112 -9.94 0.46 -4.53
C LYS A 112 -10.17 1.80 -3.84
N LEU A 113 -9.25 2.76 -3.98
CA LEU A 113 -9.44 4.10 -3.44
C LEU A 113 -10.67 4.78 -4.07
N ALA A 114 -10.83 4.64 -5.39
CA ALA A 114 -12.01 5.17 -6.10
C ALA A 114 -13.31 4.51 -5.63
N GLU A 115 -13.31 3.19 -5.39
CA GLU A 115 -14.47 2.48 -4.82
C GLU A 115 -14.84 3.01 -3.43
N LEU A 116 -13.85 3.23 -2.55
CA LEU A 116 -14.06 3.76 -1.21
C LEU A 116 -14.64 5.18 -1.24
N ALA A 117 -14.10 6.06 -2.09
CA ALA A 117 -14.60 7.43 -2.24
C ALA A 117 -16.07 7.45 -2.72
N VAL A 118 -16.45 6.55 -3.63
CA VAL A 118 -17.85 6.42 -4.08
C VAL A 118 -18.75 5.87 -2.98
N ALA A 119 -18.27 4.94 -2.16
CA ALA A 119 -19.03 4.39 -1.05
C ALA A 119 -19.30 5.45 0.02
N GLU A 120 -18.29 6.26 0.36
CA GLU A 120 -18.41 7.36 1.32
C GLU A 120 -19.40 8.43 0.84
N ALA A 121 -19.32 8.85 -0.43
CA ALA A 121 -20.26 9.81 -1.01
C ALA A 121 -21.72 9.33 -0.99
N LYS A 122 -21.97 8.02 -1.10
CA LYS A 122 -23.31 7.44 -1.01
C LYS A 122 -23.86 7.37 0.42
N VAL A 123 -22.98 7.30 1.42
CA VAL A 123 -23.39 7.29 2.83
C VAL A 123 -23.82 8.70 3.24
N ASP A 124 -23.13 9.74 2.79
CA ASP A 124 -23.44 11.13 3.14
C ASP A 124 -24.79 11.61 2.54
N ASP A 125 -25.13 11.13 1.33
CA ASP A 125 -26.39 11.43 0.63
C ASP A 125 -27.63 10.74 1.26
N SER A 126 -27.41 9.86 2.25
CA SER A 126 -28.47 9.19 3.02
C SER A 126 -28.78 9.83 4.38
N SER A 127 -28.25 11.05 4.61
CA SER A 127 -28.69 11.92 5.70
C SER A 127 -30.21 12.07 5.65
N PRO A 128 -30.96 11.73 6.71
CA PRO A 128 -32.40 11.87 6.70
C PRO A 128 -32.71 13.35 6.56
N THR A 129 -33.36 13.75 5.47
CA THR A 129 -34.14 14.97 5.42
C THR A 129 -35.07 14.92 6.62
N ALA A 130 -34.69 15.65 7.68
CA ALA A 130 -35.59 15.96 8.75
C ALA A 130 -36.75 16.70 8.09
N ASP A 131 -37.87 16.00 7.95
CA ASP A 131 -39.18 16.61 7.76
C ASP A 131 -39.34 17.63 8.89
N PHE A 132 -38.98 18.87 8.59
CA PHE A 132 -39.44 20.02 9.34
C PHE A 132 -40.93 20.18 9.00
N ASP A 133 -41.77 19.38 9.65
CA ASP A 133 -43.19 19.68 9.80
C ASP A 133 -43.31 20.94 10.66
N LEU A 134 -43.29 22.09 9.98
CA LEU A 134 -43.64 23.40 10.51
C LEU A 134 -45.07 23.73 10.03
N PHE A 135 -46.07 23.11 10.66
CA PHE A 135 -47.45 23.63 10.68
C PHE A 135 -48.14 23.30 12.00
#